data_AF-A0A941DRQ3-F1
#
_entry.id   AF-A0A941DRQ3-F1
#
_cell.length_a   1.000
_cell.length_b   1.000
_cell.length_c   1.000
_cell.angle_alpha   90.00
_cell.angle_beta   90.00
_cell.angle_gamma   90.00
#
_symmetry.space_group_name_H-M   'P 1'
#
loop_
_entity.id
_entity.type
_entity.pdbx_description
1 polymer ?
#
loop_
_entity_poly.entity_id
_entity_poly.type
_entity_poly.pdbx_seq_one_letter_code
_entity_poly.pdbx_strand_id
1 'polypeptide(L)'
;QDTTGLCPVDTFHKQALYALDQLPDQAEVQRRIQHYWQPYHQQLQNELERLLALHGRVVLWDAHSIASVVPRFFEGRLPDLNFGTADQQSCAPALQQALADCLHSTPAAAA
;
A
#
# COMPACT_ATOMS: atom_id res chain seq x y z
N GLN A 1 14.10 -2.17 -10.05
CA GLN A 1 12.64 -2.30 -9.89
C GLN A 1 12.06 -0.91 -10.10
N ASP A 2 11.14 -0.74 -11.06
CA ASP A 2 10.43 0.54 -11.29
C ASP A 2 9.45 0.73 -10.12
N THR A 3 9.45 1.89 -9.47
CA THR A 3 8.52 2.22 -8.37
C THR A 3 7.99 3.64 -8.56
N THR A 4 6.81 3.90 -8.02
CA THR A 4 6.31 5.27 -7.89
C THR A 4 7.03 5.97 -6.74
N GLY A 5 7.50 7.19 -6.98
CA GLY A 5 8.04 8.05 -5.93
C GLY A 5 6.96 8.53 -4.97
N LEU A 6 7.39 9.08 -3.83
CA LEU A 6 6.51 9.66 -2.81
C LEU A 6 5.57 10.74 -3.37
N CYS A 7 6.07 11.52 -4.32
CA CYS A 7 5.28 12.44 -5.14
C CYS A 7 5.40 11.97 -6.60
N PRO A 8 4.50 11.09 -7.07
CA PRO A 8 4.56 10.57 -8.43
C PRO A 8 4.47 11.71 -9.43
N VAL A 9 5.29 11.67 -10.49
CA VAL A 9 5.29 12.65 -11.59
C VAL A 9 4.63 12.12 -12.85
N ASP A 10 4.30 10.83 -12.86
CA ASP A 10 3.62 10.14 -13.94
C ASP A 10 2.59 9.12 -13.42
N THR A 11 1.68 8.71 -14.29
CA THR A 11 0.71 7.63 -14.01
C THR A 11 1.38 6.26 -14.14
N PHE A 12 0.65 5.18 -13.83
CA PHE A 12 1.11 3.82 -14.14
C PHE A 12 1.34 3.57 -15.64
N HIS A 13 0.75 4.37 -16.52
CA HIS A 13 1.00 4.34 -17.97
C HIS A 13 2.14 5.26 -18.42
N LYS A 14 2.94 5.79 -17.48
CA LYS A 14 4.04 6.75 -17.73
C LYS A 14 3.58 8.06 -18.39
N GLN A 15 2.31 8.42 -18.22
CA GLN A 15 1.79 9.70 -18.67
C GLN A 15 2.11 10.77 -17.64
N ALA A 16 2.70 11.89 -18.07
CA ALA A 16 3.08 12.98 -17.17
C ALA A 16 1.85 13.54 -16.43
N LEU A 17 2.01 13.76 -15.12
CA LEU A 17 0.99 14.38 -14.27
C LEU A 17 1.15 15.91 -14.20
N TYR A 18 2.34 16.43 -14.51
CA TYR A 18 2.68 17.85 -14.42
C TYR A 18 3.23 18.35 -15.76
N ALA A 19 3.08 19.65 -16.00
CA ALA A 19 3.89 20.34 -17.00
C ALA A 19 5.37 20.31 -16.58
N LEU A 20 6.30 20.40 -17.55
CA LEU A 20 7.73 20.27 -17.29
C LEU A 20 8.28 21.32 -16.32
N ASP A 21 7.71 22.53 -16.34
CA ASP A 21 8.03 23.65 -15.46
C ASP A 21 7.30 23.61 -14.10
N GLN A 22 6.50 22.56 -13.85
CA GLN A 22 5.69 22.39 -12.64
C GLN A 22 5.96 21.07 -11.92
N LEU A 23 7.10 20.44 -12.18
CA LEU A 23 7.51 19.26 -11.43
C LEU A 23 7.70 19.61 -9.94
N PRO A 24 7.28 18.75 -9.01
CA PRO A 24 7.48 18.98 -7.60
C PRO A 24 8.98 18.97 -7.29
N ASP A 25 9.51 20.12 -6.92
CA ASP A 25 10.88 20.26 -6.44
C ASP A 25 11.01 19.75 -5.00
N GLN A 26 12.22 19.82 -4.46
CA GLN A 26 12.48 19.37 -3.10
C GLN A 26 11.66 20.15 -2.06
N ALA A 27 11.45 21.46 -2.25
CA ALA A 27 10.69 22.28 -1.32
C ALA A 27 9.21 21.88 -1.30
N GLU A 28 8.62 21.63 -2.47
CA GLU A 28 7.25 21.15 -2.60
C GLU A 28 7.08 19.73 -2.02
N VAL A 29 8.03 18.83 -2.25
CA VAL A 29 8.03 17.49 -1.63
C VAL A 29 8.07 17.60 -0.10
N GLN A 30 8.96 18.43 0.45
CA GLN A 30 9.04 18.63 1.91
C GLN A 30 7.75 19.25 2.47
N ARG A 31 7.15 20.21 1.77
CA ARG A 31 5.85 20.77 2.15
C ARG A 31 4.80 19.67 2.23
N ARG A 32 4.71 18.78 1.24
CA ARG A 32 3.74 17.67 1.23
C ARG A 32 4.00 16.64 2.33
N ILE A 33 5.27 16.37 2.63
CA ILE A 33 5.65 15.51 3.75
C ILE A 33 5.09 16.09 5.06
N GLN A 34 5.38 17.35 5.33
CA GLN A 34 4.99 18.01 6.58
C GLN A 34 3.48 18.16 6.75
N HIS A 35 2.76 18.43 5.66
CA HIS A 35 1.33 18.76 5.72
C HIS A 35 0.40 17.57 5.56
N TYR A 36 0.83 16.49 4.88
CA TYR A 36 -0.03 15.36 4.56
C TYR A 36 0.54 14.04 5.06
N TRP A 37 1.78 13.71 4.67
CA TRP A 37 2.36 12.41 4.98
C TRP A 37 2.59 12.23 6.48
N GLN A 38 3.24 13.20 7.14
CA GLN A 38 3.62 13.11 8.54
C GLN A 38 2.40 13.12 9.48
N PRO A 39 1.38 14.00 9.31
CA PRO A 39 0.20 13.98 10.15
C PRO A 39 -0.58 12.66 10.04
N TYR A 40 -0.70 12.10 8.84
CA TYR A 40 -1.33 10.80 8.64
C TYR A 40 -0.59 9.68 9.38
N HIS A 41 0.73 9.57 9.19
CA HIS A 41 1.53 8.51 9.82
C HIS A 41 1.59 8.67 11.34
N GLN A 42 1.64 9.90 11.85
CA GLN A 42 1.59 10.15 13.29
C GLN A 42 0.26 9.68 13.88
N GLN A 43 -0.86 9.99 13.24
CA GLN A 43 -2.17 9.56 13.73
C GLN A 43 -2.32 8.04 13.69
N LEU A 44 -1.86 7.40 12.61
CA LEU A 44 -1.87 5.94 12.49
C LEU A 44 -1.03 5.30 13.60
N GLN A 45 0.17 5.81 13.86
CA GLN A 45 1.04 5.30 14.91
C GLN A 45 0.41 5.48 16.30
N ASN A 46 -0.12 6.67 16.61
CA ASN A 46 -0.79 6.93 17.89
C ASN A 46 -1.95 5.94 18.12
N GLU A 47 -2.71 5.63 17.08
CA GLU A 47 -3.84 4.72 17.17
C GLU A 47 -3.40 3.26 17.38
N LEU A 48 -2.33 2.83 16.69
CA LEU A 48 -1.75 1.51 16.91
C LEU A 48 -1.20 1.36 18.34
N GLU A 49 -0.51 2.38 18.84
CA GLU A 49 -0.01 2.40 20.22
C GLU A 49 -1.15 2.34 21.24
N ARG A 50 -2.22 3.12 21.03
CA ARG A 50 -3.41 3.10 21.88
C ARG A 50 -4.09 1.74 21.89
N LEU A 51 -4.32 1.13 20.72
CA LEU A 51 -4.96 -0.18 20.61
C LEU A 51 -4.08 -1.29 21.19
N LEU A 52 -2.76 -1.21 20.98
CA LEU A 52 -1.81 -2.16 21.55
C LEU A 52 -1.80 -2.08 23.08
N ALA A 53 -1.84 -0.88 23.66
CA ALA A 53 -1.91 -0.69 25.11
C ALA A 53 -3.21 -1.26 25.72
N LEU A 54 -4.33 -1.16 25.00
CA LEU A 54 -5.64 -1.65 25.48
C LEU A 54 -5.82 -3.17 25.32
N HIS A 55 -5.31 -3.75 24.24
CA HIS A 55 -5.63 -5.12 23.84
C HIS A 55 -4.43 -6.07 23.90
N GLY A 56 -3.21 -5.55 24.11
CA GLY A 56 -1.96 -6.32 24.12
C GLY A 56 -1.51 -6.81 22.75
N ARG A 57 -2.37 -6.77 21.73
CA ARG A 57 -2.09 -7.13 20.33
C ARG A 57 -2.95 -6.28 19.40
N VAL A 58 -2.41 -5.88 18.26
CA VAL A 58 -3.12 -5.15 17.20
C VAL A 58 -2.67 -5.68 15.83
N VAL A 59 -3.60 -5.71 14.87
CA VAL A 59 -3.31 -6.03 13.46
C VAL A 59 -3.70 -4.82 12.64
N LEU A 60 -2.76 -4.27 11.86
CA LEU A 60 -3.06 -3.26 10.85
C LEU A 60 -3.44 -3.95 9.55
N TRP A 61 -4.63 -3.67 9.04
CA TRP A 61 -5.06 -4.05 7.70
C TRP A 61 -4.90 -2.87 6.75
N ASP A 62 -3.87 -2.90 5.91
CA ASP A 62 -3.61 -1.88 4.90
C ASP A 62 -4.11 -2.34 3.53
N ALA A 63 -5.30 -1.85 3.15
CA ALA A 63 -6.03 -2.33 1.98
C ALA A 63 -5.87 -1.39 0.78
N HIS A 64 -5.58 -1.97 -0.38
CA HIS A 64 -5.39 -1.22 -1.62
C HIS A 64 -6.18 -1.87 -2.76
N SER A 65 -6.64 -1.04 -3.69
CA SER A 65 -7.11 -1.50 -5.00
C SER A 65 -6.13 -1.05 -6.08
N ILE A 66 -5.89 -1.89 -7.07
CA ILE A 66 -5.05 -1.58 -8.22
C ILE A 66 -5.76 -2.04 -9.50
N ALA A 67 -5.43 -1.42 -10.64
CA ALA A 67 -5.88 -1.95 -11.93
C ALA A 67 -5.39 -3.40 -12.10
N SER A 68 -6.23 -4.26 -12.68
CA SER A 68 -5.91 -5.69 -12.83
C SER A 68 -4.79 -5.96 -13.85
N VAL A 69 -4.48 -5.00 -14.71
CA VAL A 69 -3.38 -5.05 -15.68
C VAL A 69 -2.53 -3.79 -15.51
N VAL A 70 -1.30 -3.94 -15.03
CA VAL A 70 -0.35 -2.83 -14.82
C VAL A 70 1.02 -3.20 -15.40
N PRO A 71 1.22 -3.05 -16.73
CA PRO A 71 2.42 -3.51 -17.43
C PRO A 71 3.72 -2.87 -16.97
N ARG A 72 3.63 -1.72 -16.27
CA ARG A 72 4.79 -1.05 -15.67
C ARG A 72 5.48 -1.93 -14.62
N PHE A 73 4.72 -2.77 -13.91
CA PHE A 73 5.23 -3.55 -12.77
C PHE A 73 5.11 -5.05 -12.96
N PHE A 74 4.10 -5.52 -13.69
CA PHE A 74 3.77 -6.95 -13.79
C PHE A 74 3.39 -7.35 -15.22
N GLU A 75 3.76 -8.56 -15.60
CA GLU A 75 3.26 -9.18 -16.83
C GLU A 75 1.86 -9.78 -16.61
N GLY A 76 0.97 -9.61 -17.58
CA GLY A 76 -0.37 -10.20 -17.55
C GLY A 76 -1.37 -9.53 -16.58
N ARG A 77 -2.38 -10.31 -16.19
CA ARG A 77 -3.42 -9.89 -15.25
C ARG A 77 -3.06 -10.35 -13.84
N LEU A 78 -3.15 -9.45 -12.87
CA LEU A 78 -2.98 -9.75 -11.46
C LEU A 78 -4.10 -10.65 -10.92
N PRO A 79 -3.82 -11.44 -9.87
CA PRO A 79 -4.86 -12.05 -9.05
C PRO A 79 -5.84 -11.01 -8.50
N ASP A 80 -7.07 -11.41 -8.21
CA ASP A 80 -8.08 -10.50 -7.65
C ASP A 80 -7.73 -10.02 -6.24
N LEU A 81 -6.99 -10.85 -5.49
CA LEU A 81 -6.46 -10.52 -4.18
C LEU A 81 -4.96 -10.82 -4.14
N ASN A 82 -4.18 -9.82 -3.74
CA ASN A 82 -2.73 -9.93 -3.56
C ASN A 82 -2.39 -9.56 -2.11
N PHE A 83 -1.72 -10.47 -1.39
CA PHE A 83 -1.30 -10.25 -0.01
C PHE A 83 0.20 -10.01 0.06
N GLY A 84 0.59 -8.76 0.29
CA GLY A 84 1.99 -8.38 0.51
C GLY A 84 2.40 -8.63 1.96
N THR A 85 3.54 -9.30 2.15
CA THR A 85 4.10 -9.54 3.50
C THR A 85 5.47 -8.90 3.72
N ALA A 86 5.97 -8.13 2.75
CA ALA A 86 7.32 -7.55 2.75
C ALA A 86 8.38 -8.61 3.08
N ASP A 87 8.43 -9.69 2.29
CA ASP A 87 9.29 -10.85 2.53
C ASP A 87 9.12 -11.45 3.93
N GLN A 88 7.86 -11.63 4.36
CA GLN A 88 7.46 -12.15 5.68
C GLN A 88 7.85 -11.27 6.88
N GLN A 89 8.29 -10.04 6.67
CA GLN A 89 8.71 -9.14 7.76
C GLN A 89 7.55 -8.35 8.38
N SER A 90 6.42 -8.23 7.67
CA SER A 90 5.26 -7.42 8.11
C SER A 90 4.06 -8.23 8.59
N CYS A 91 4.08 -9.56 8.43
CA CYS A 91 2.98 -10.44 8.82
C CYS A 91 3.52 -11.78 9.35
N ALA A 92 3.02 -12.23 10.50
CA ALA A 92 3.39 -13.53 11.03
C ALA A 92 2.91 -14.66 10.10
N PRO A 93 3.73 -15.70 9.83
CA PRO A 93 3.35 -16.79 8.92
C PRO A 93 2.01 -17.47 9.26
N ALA A 94 1.71 -17.63 10.55
CA ALA A 94 0.46 -18.22 11.00
C ALA A 94 -0.78 -17.37 10.64
N LEU A 95 -0.66 -16.04 10.66
CA LEU A 95 -1.74 -15.13 10.26
C LEU A 95 -1.93 -15.14 8.74
N GLN A 96 -0.84 -15.17 7.98
CA GLN A 96 -0.88 -15.32 6.53
C GLN A 96 -1.59 -16.63 6.13
N GLN A 97 -1.27 -17.75 6.79
CA GLN A 97 -1.91 -19.04 6.51
C GLN A 97 -3.40 -19.00 6.82
N ALA A 98 -3.79 -18.47 7.98
CA ALA A 98 -5.20 -18.35 8.36
C ALA A 98 -6.01 -17.50 7.35
N LEU A 99 -5.40 -16.44 6.82
CA LEU A 99 -6.01 -15.61 5.78
C LEU A 99 -6.21 -16.37 4.47
N ALA A 100 -5.18 -17.12 4.03
CA ALA A 100 -5.27 -17.95 2.84
C ALA A 100 -6.38 -19.02 2.98
N ASP A 101 -6.47 -19.70 4.12
CA ASP A 101 -7.48 -20.73 4.38
C ASP A 101 -8.92 -20.15 4.34
N CYS A 102 -9.12 -18.94 4.87
CA CYS A 102 -10.40 -18.23 4.82
C CYS A 102 -10.83 -17.92 3.38
N LEU A 103 -9.89 -17.54 2.52
CA LEU A 103 -10.18 -17.23 1.12
C LEU A 103 -10.53 -18.48 0.31
N HIS A 104 -9.77 -19.56 0.49
CA HIS A 104 -10.07 -20.83 -0.20
C HIS A 104 -11.40 -21.46 0.22
N SER A 105 -11.88 -21.16 1.44
CA SER A 105 -13.17 -21.62 1.94
C SER A 105 -14.35 -20.72 1.55
N THR A 106 -14.11 -19.58 0.91
CA THR A 106 -15.16 -18.65 0.49
C THR A 106 -15.63 -18.97 -0.95
N PRO A 107 -16.91 -19.31 -1.17
CA PRO A 107 -17.43 -19.76 -2.48
C PRO A 107 -17.40 -18.70 -3.61
N ALA A 108 -16.95 -17.48 -3.33
CA ALA A 108 -16.84 -16.39 -4.32
C ALA A 108 -15.50 -16.39 -5.10
N ALA A 109 -14.53 -17.26 -4.75
CA ALA A 109 -13.19 -17.27 -5.34
C ALA A 109 -13.06 -18.12 -6.63
N ALA A 110 -14.18 -18.47 -7.29
CA ALA A 110 -14.21 -19.38 -8.45
C ALA A 110 -14.74 -18.74 -9.76
N ALA A 111 -14.72 -17.41 -9.88
CA ALA A 111 -15.20 -16.69 -11.06
C ALA A 111 -14.08 -15.92 -11.76
#